data_AF-A0A7C1K5L4-F1
#
_entry.id   AF-A0A7C1K5L4-F1
#
_cell.length_a   1.000
_cell.length_b   1.000
_cell.length_c   1.000
_cell.angle_alpha   90.00
_cell.angle_beta   90.00
_cell.angle_gamma   90.00
#
_symmetry.space_group_name_H-M   'P 1'
#
loop_
_entity.id
_entity.type
_entity.pdbx_description
1 polymer ?
#
loop_
_entity_poly.entity_id
_entity_poly.type
_entity_poly.pdbx_seq_one_letter_code
_entity_poly.pdbx_strand_id
1 'polypeptide(L)'
;MYFIEHEAQPQAFPSILSSMWWAVMTLTTVGYGDVYPITPLGKFLGAFIAVLGIGMFVLPAGILASGFSGEIQSRRDRRSICPHCGRDINE
;
A
#
# COMPACT_ATOMS: atom_id res chain seq x y z
N MET A 1 -17.67 -1.83 -9.73
CA MET A 1 -17.20 -1.71 -11.12
C MET A 1 -18.10 -2.40 -12.11
N TYR A 2 -18.38 -3.69 -11.93
CA TYR A 2 -19.37 -4.45 -12.72
C TYR A 2 -20.62 -3.64 -13.09
N PHE A 3 -21.43 -3.20 -12.12
CA PHE A 3 -22.68 -2.48 -12.42
C PHE A 3 -22.53 -1.14 -13.16
N ILE A 4 -21.33 -0.55 -13.19
CA ILE A 4 -21.08 0.77 -13.77
C ILE A 4 -20.47 0.63 -15.17
N GLU A 5 -19.59 -0.35 -15.35
CA GLU A 5 -18.83 -0.53 -16.58
C GLU A 5 -19.33 -1.71 -17.43
N HIS A 6 -20.12 -2.64 -16.91
CA HIS A 6 -20.51 -3.85 -17.65
C HIS A 6 -21.31 -3.53 -18.91
N GLU A 7 -22.22 -2.54 -18.89
CA GLU A 7 -22.96 -2.16 -20.09
C GLU A 7 -22.06 -1.46 -21.12
N ALA A 8 -21.09 -0.67 -20.68
CA ALA A 8 -20.16 0.03 -21.58
C ALA A 8 -19.04 -0.90 -22.10
N GLN A 9 -18.65 -1.91 -21.31
CA GLN A 9 -17.50 -2.78 -21.54
C GLN A 9 -17.76 -4.23 -21.03
N PRO A 10 -18.70 -4.97 -21.62
CA PRO A 10 -19.09 -6.29 -21.13
C PRO A 10 -17.94 -7.32 -21.20
N GLN A 11 -17.02 -7.14 -22.15
CA GLN A 11 -15.82 -8.00 -22.29
C GLN A 11 -14.77 -7.74 -21.21
N ALA A 12 -14.63 -6.49 -20.74
CA ALA A 12 -13.62 -6.09 -19.76
C ALA A 12 -14.11 -6.30 -18.32
N PHE A 13 -15.41 -6.11 -18.07
CA PHE A 13 -16.05 -6.39 -16.78
C PHE A 13 -17.17 -7.43 -16.92
N PRO A 14 -16.88 -8.68 -17.35
CA PRO A 14 -17.92 -9.68 -17.67
C PRO A 14 -18.64 -10.24 -16.43
N SER A 15 -18.00 -10.19 -15.26
CA SER A 15 -18.55 -10.70 -14.02
C SER A 15 -18.09 -9.87 -12.82
N ILE A 16 -18.75 -10.09 -11.68
CA ILE A 16 -18.35 -9.49 -10.40
C ILE A 16 -16.92 -9.92 -10.03
N LEU A 17 -16.58 -11.20 -10.24
CA LEU A 17 -15.26 -11.73 -9.89
C LEU A 17 -14.14 -11.12 -10.75
N SER A 18 -14.39 -10.92 -12.05
CA SER A 18 -13.47 -10.18 -12.94
C SER A 18 -13.29 -8.73 -12.50
N SER A 19 -14.35 -8.09 -12.00
CA SER A 19 -14.26 -6.74 -11.42
C SER A 19 -13.45 -6.72 -10.12
N MET A 20 -13.46 -7.80 -9.33
CA MET A 20 -12.64 -7.92 -8.13
C MET A 20 -11.14 -7.97 -8.47
N TRP A 21 -10.76 -8.64 -9.56
CA TRP A 21 -9.36 -8.63 -10.04
C TRP A 21 -8.86 -7.20 -10.28
N TRP A 22 -9.62 -6.41 -11.05
CA TRP A 22 -9.32 -5.01 -11.27
C TRP A 22 -9.26 -4.21 -9.95
N ALA A 23 -10.21 -4.44 -9.05
CA ALA A 23 -10.27 -3.73 -7.76
C ALA A 23 -9.04 -4.05 -6.88
N VAL A 24 -8.62 -5.30 -6.81
CA VAL A 24 -7.41 -5.70 -6.08
C VAL A 24 -6.18 -5.02 -6.67
N MET A 25 -5.99 -5.09 -8.00
CA MET A 25 -4.83 -4.49 -8.66
C MET A 25 -4.77 -2.97 -8.52
N THR A 26 -5.93 -2.31 -8.53
CA THR A 26 -6.03 -0.85 -8.34
C THR A 26 -5.76 -0.49 -6.88
N LEU A 27 -6.35 -1.21 -5.93
CA LEU A 27 -6.19 -0.97 -4.49
C LEU A 27 -4.75 -1.21 -4.01
N THR A 28 -4.08 -2.22 -4.55
CA THR A 28 -2.67 -2.52 -4.26
C THR A 28 -1.70 -1.66 -5.06
N THR A 29 -2.20 -0.71 -5.86
CA THR A 29 -1.39 0.18 -6.70
C THR A 29 -0.55 -0.53 -7.77
N VAL A 30 -0.85 -1.79 -8.10
CA VAL A 30 -0.14 -2.56 -9.13
C VAL A 30 -0.55 -2.07 -10.53
N GLY A 31 -1.85 -2.00 -10.80
CA GLY A 31 -2.40 -1.39 -12.02
C GLY A 31 -1.83 -1.94 -13.34
N TYR A 32 -1.99 -3.23 -13.63
CA TYR A 32 -1.49 -3.83 -14.89
C TYR A 32 -1.98 -3.16 -16.18
N GLY A 33 -3.14 -2.50 -16.14
CA GLY A 33 -3.71 -1.80 -17.29
C GLY A 33 -4.39 -2.72 -18.31
N ASP A 34 -4.57 -4.00 -17.98
CA ASP A 34 -5.34 -4.99 -18.74
C ASP A 34 -6.83 -4.64 -18.79
N VAL A 35 -7.36 -4.09 -17.71
CA VAL A 35 -8.75 -3.65 -17.58
C VAL A 35 -8.78 -2.30 -16.85
N TYR A 36 -9.64 -1.37 -17.27
CA TYR A 36 -9.83 -0.09 -16.60
C TYR A 36 -11.18 0.55 -16.97
N PRO A 37 -11.81 1.34 -16.07
CA PRO A 37 -13.03 2.08 -16.39
C PRO A 37 -12.89 3.02 -17.57
N ILE A 38 -13.92 3.08 -18.41
CA ILE A 38 -14.05 4.15 -19.40
C ILE A 38 -15.17 5.14 -19.07
N THR A 39 -16.17 4.74 -18.27
CA THR A 39 -17.27 5.64 -17.94
C THR A 39 -16.81 6.77 -17.02
N PRO A 40 -17.44 7.96 -17.10
CA PRO A 40 -17.09 9.08 -16.20
C PRO A 40 -17.23 8.71 -14.72
N LEU A 41 -18.31 8.01 -14.36
CA LEU A 41 -18.57 7.59 -12.99
C LEU A 41 -17.56 6.52 -12.53
N GLY A 42 -17.23 5.56 -13.39
CA GLY A 42 -16.22 4.55 -13.11
C GLY A 42 -14.84 5.17 -12.90
N LYS A 43 -14.44 6.14 -13.73
CA LYS A 43 -13.17 6.87 -13.56
C LYS A 43 -13.13 7.65 -12.24
N PHE A 44 -14.22 8.31 -11.87
CA PHE A 44 -14.31 9.03 -10.59
C PHE A 44 -14.14 8.09 -9.39
N LEU A 45 -14.87 6.96 -9.38
CA LEU A 45 -14.75 5.97 -8.31
C LEU A 45 -13.39 5.28 -8.31
N GLY A 46 -12.83 4.99 -9.49
CA GLY A 46 -11.49 4.42 -9.63
C GLY A 46 -10.41 5.33 -9.08
N ALA A 47 -10.49 6.64 -9.34
CA ALA A 47 -9.58 7.62 -8.75
C ALA A 47 -9.67 7.64 -7.22
N PHE A 48 -10.89 7.58 -6.67
CA PHE A 48 -11.10 7.51 -5.22
C PHE A 48 -10.50 6.23 -4.61
N ILE A 49 -10.72 5.07 -5.24
CA ILE A 49 -10.16 3.78 -4.80
C ILE A 49 -8.63 3.82 -4.82
N ALA A 50 -8.02 4.41 -5.86
CA ALA A 50 -6.57 4.51 -5.96
C ALA A 50 -5.96 5.32 -4.80
N VAL A 51 -6.58 6.45 -4.44
CA VAL A 51 -6.14 7.28 -3.29
C VAL A 51 -6.29 6.52 -1.98
N LEU A 52 -7.41 5.82 -1.79
CA LEU A 52 -7.63 4.98 -0.60
C LEU A 52 -6.61 3.84 -0.48
N GLY A 53 -6.22 3.24 -1.61
CA GLY A 53 -5.20 2.21 -1.68
C GLY A 53 -3.89 2.68 -1.04
N ILE A 54 -3.40 3.86 -1.42
CA ILE A 54 -2.19 4.46 -0.83
C ILE A 54 -2.34 4.59 0.69
N GLY A 55 -3.46 5.15 1.15
CA GLY A 55 -3.74 5.33 2.59
C GLY A 55 -3.78 4.02 3.38
N MET A 56 -4.30 2.94 2.79
CA MET A 56 -4.39 1.62 3.42
C MET A 56 -3.01 1.05 3.77
N PHE A 57 -1.99 1.28 2.94
CA PHE A 57 -0.64 0.77 3.18
C PHE A 57 0.20 1.64 4.14
N VAL A 58 -0.23 2.87 4.43
CA VAL A 58 0.47 3.76 5.37
C VAL A 58 0.47 3.19 6.79
N LEU A 59 -0.66 2.62 7.24
CA LEU A 59 -0.77 2.10 8.61
C LEU A 59 0.14 0.89 8.86
N PRO A 60 0.12 -0.20 8.05
CA PRO A 60 1.03 -1.32 8.25
C PRO A 60 2.50 -0.91 8.14
N ALA A 61 2.86 -0.06 7.17
CA ALA A 61 4.21 0.45 7.01
C ALA A 61 4.67 1.25 8.25
N GLY A 62 3.81 2.12 8.78
CA GLY A 62 4.08 2.90 9.98
C GLY A 62 4.27 2.04 11.23
N ILE A 63 3.43 1.01 11.42
CA ILE A 63 3.55 0.06 12.53
C ILE A 63 4.91 -0.67 12.46
N LEU A 64 5.25 -1.22 11.29
CA LEU A 64 6.53 -1.90 11.10
C LEU A 64 7.72 -0.96 11.33
N ALA A 65 7.68 0.25 10.75
CA ALA A 65 8.73 1.25 10.93
C ALA A 65 8.93 1.64 12.40
N SER A 66 7.84 1.77 13.16
CA SER A 66 7.91 2.05 14.61
C SER A 66 8.54 0.89 15.39
N GLY A 67 8.22 -0.35 15.04
CA GLY A 67 8.82 -1.54 15.64
C GLY A 67 10.33 -1.62 15.40
N PHE A 68 10.78 -1.39 14.16
CA PHE A 68 12.20 -1.34 13.83
C PHE A 68 12.92 -0.17 14.51
N SER A 69 12.31 1.02 14.54
CA SER A 69 12.90 2.19 15.19
C SER A 69 13.10 1.98 16.69
N GLY A 70 12.14 1.33 17.36
CA GLY A 70 12.25 0.97 18.78
C GLY A 70 13.41 0.00 19.05
N GLU A 71 13.59 -1.03 18.22
CA GLU A 71 14.69 -2.00 18.36
C GLU A 71 16.07 -1.38 18.04
N ILE A 72 16.15 -0.49 17.06
CA ILE A 72 17.40 0.23 16.76
C ILE A 72 17.78 1.14 17.92
N GLN A 73 16.80 1.84 18.51
CA GLN A 73 17.03 2.69 19.68
C GLN A 73 17.45 1.86 20.90
N SER A 74 16.80 0.74 21.17
CA SER A 74 17.16 -0.14 22.31
C SER A 74 18.60 -0.66 22.20
N ARG A 75 19.06 -0.99 20.99
CA ARG A 75 20.46 -1.37 20.73
C ARG A 75 21.43 -0.21 20.97
N ARG A 76 21.05 1.01 20.59
CA ARG A 76 21.86 2.20 20.82
C ARG A 76 21.99 2.52 22.30
N ASP A 77 20.91 2.40 23.06
CA ASP A 77 20.90 2.64 24.51
C ASP A 77 21.69 1.58 25.28
N ARG A 78 21.79 0.36 24.74
CA ARG A 78 22.61 -0.73 25.30
C ARG A 78 24.10 -0.61 24.97
N ARG A 79 24.49 0.33 24.10
CA ARG A 79 25.91 0.65 23.89
C ARG A 79 26.41 1.49 25.04
N SER A 80 27.31 0.92 25.82
CA SER A 80 27.97 1.64 26.89
C SER A 80 29.24 2.27 26.31
N ILE A 81 29.28 3.60 26.21
CA ILE A 81 30.43 4.32 25.64
C ILE A 81 31.43 4.63 26.75
N CYS A 82 32.71 4.32 26.50
CA CYS A 82 33.79 4.62 27.44
C CYS A 82 33.99 6.15 27.57
N PRO A 83 33.94 6.73 28.78
CA PRO A 83 34.10 8.17 28.99
C PRO A 83 35.53 8.68 28.72
N HIS A 84 36.52 7.78 28.66
CA HIS A 84 37.93 8.16 28.47
C HIS A 84 38.36 8.17 27.00
N CYS A 85 37.82 7.28 26.16
CA CYS A 85 38.24 7.15 24.76
C CYS A 85 37.11 7.20 23.72
N GLY A 86 35.85 7.26 24.16
CA GLY A 86 34.68 7.39 23.28
C GLY A 86 34.32 6.15 22.46
N ARG A 87 34.98 5.00 22.69
CA ARG A 87 34.66 3.71 22.04
C ARG A 87 33.58 2.94 22.80
N ASP A 88 32.86 2.05 22.11
CA ASP A 88 31.95 1.09 22.75
C ASP A 88 32.77 0.15 23.66
N ILE A 89 32.33 -0.06 24.90
CA ILE A 89 33.03 -0.96 25.84
C ILE A 89 32.77 -2.45 25.56
N ASN A 90 31.78 -2.75 24.72
CA ASN A 90 31.41 -4.12 24.36
C ASN A 90 32.00 -4.57 23.01
N GLU A 91 32.76 -3.70 22.33
CA GLU A 91 33.59 -4.01 21.15
C GLU A 91 35.02 -4.34 21.57
#